data_AF-A0A7S1V1Z9-F1
#
_entry.id   AF-A0A7S1V1Z9-F1
#
_cell.length_a   1.000
_cell.length_b   1.000
_cell.length_c   1.000
_cell.angle_alpha   90.00
_cell.angle_beta   90.00
_cell.angle_gamma   90.00
#
_symmetry.space_group_name_H-M   'P 1'
#
loop_
_entity.id
_entity.type
_entity.pdbx_description
1 polymer ?
#
loop_
_entity_poly.entity_id
_entity_poly.type
_entity_poly.pdbx_seq_one_letter_code
_entity_poly.pdbx_strand_id
1 'polypeptide(L)'
;NWQKTFRWDSMHDSAFAYDPPALARQVMSGERVVDHDGSLAAALQSCVKCGDMWNEGIVSPRIAEISLLGGLGCGKALLSLVLEELESLPPSPSRNYDYVVLQATENSVSFYESMGFVRVG
;
A
#
# COMPACT_ATOMS: atom_id res chain seq x y z
N ASN A 1 1.85 1.79 22.71
CA ASN A 1 2.76 2.93 22.51
C ASN A 1 2.39 3.64 21.24
N TRP A 2 2.09 4.95 21.31
CA TRP A 2 1.85 5.79 20.13
C TRP A 2 3.17 6.02 19.39
N GLN A 3 3.19 5.82 18.07
CA GLN A 3 4.36 6.04 17.22
C GLN A 3 4.24 7.41 16.55
N LYS A 4 5.33 8.19 16.58
CA LYS A 4 5.37 9.54 15.99
C LYS A 4 5.62 9.52 14.48
N THR A 5 6.14 8.41 13.99
CA THR A 5 6.55 8.25 12.60
C THR A 5 6.12 6.88 12.10
N PHE A 6 5.84 6.80 10.81
CA PHE A 6 5.53 5.56 10.12
C PHE A 6 6.75 5.05 9.34
N ARG A 7 6.93 3.74 9.30
CA ARG A 7 7.99 3.06 8.55
C ARG A 7 7.40 1.87 7.80
N TRP A 8 7.68 1.80 6.50
CA TRP A 8 7.46 0.60 5.71
C TRP A 8 8.53 -0.44 6.08
N ASP A 9 8.12 -1.63 6.50
CA ASP A 9 9.04 -2.70 6.88
C ASP A 9 8.40 -4.09 6.78
N SER A 10 8.51 -4.73 5.62
CA SER A 10 8.04 -6.10 5.41
C SER A 10 8.88 -7.14 6.15
N MET A 11 10.09 -6.78 6.61
CA MET A 11 11.01 -7.70 7.29
C MET A 11 10.85 -7.63 8.82
N HIS A 12 9.97 -6.77 9.32
CA HIS A 12 9.69 -6.70 10.75
C HIS A 12 8.99 -7.97 11.23
N ASP A 13 9.42 -8.52 12.37
CA ASP A 13 8.87 -9.78 12.93
C ASP A 13 7.35 -9.79 13.07
N SER A 14 6.75 -8.61 13.22
CA SER A 14 5.29 -8.41 13.38
C SER A 14 4.50 -8.17 12.08
N ALA A 15 5.15 -8.01 10.93
CA ALA A 15 4.46 -7.67 9.66
C ALA A 15 3.38 -8.70 9.29
N PHE A 16 3.71 -9.98 9.45
CA PHE A 16 2.82 -11.10 9.13
C PHE A 16 2.44 -11.92 10.38
N ALA A 17 2.81 -11.48 11.57
CA ALA A 17 2.69 -12.28 12.80
C ALA A 17 1.23 -12.57 13.21
N TYR A 18 0.30 -11.72 12.79
CA TYR A 18 -1.12 -11.86 13.10
C TYR A 18 -1.91 -12.54 11.98
N ASP A 19 -1.23 -13.01 10.92
CA ASP A 19 -1.89 -13.70 9.83
C ASP A 19 -2.50 -15.03 10.31
N PRO A 20 -3.75 -15.34 9.95
CA PRO A 20 -4.32 -16.63 10.27
C PRO A 20 -3.52 -17.75 9.55
N PRO A 21 -3.42 -18.97 10.12
CA PRO A 21 -2.66 -20.07 9.53
C PRO A 21 -3.07 -20.46 8.10
N ALA A 22 -4.29 -20.08 7.68
CA ALA A 22 -4.72 -20.22 6.29
C ALA A 22 -3.92 -19.27 5.38
N LEU A 23 -3.81 -17.99 5.74
CA LEU A 23 -3.15 -16.97 4.92
C LEU A 23 -1.65 -17.21 4.82
N ALA A 24 -0.99 -17.62 5.92
CA ALA A 24 0.42 -18.03 5.88
C ALA A 24 0.67 -19.19 4.89
N ARG A 25 -0.23 -20.18 4.83
CA ARG A 25 -0.15 -21.27 3.84
C ARG A 25 -0.34 -20.77 2.41
N GLN A 26 -1.24 -19.81 2.19
CA GLN A 26 -1.47 -19.20 0.88
C GLN A 26 -0.26 -18.40 0.39
N VAL A 27 0.45 -17.71 1.30
CA VAL A 27 1.73 -17.06 1.00
C VAL A 27 2.78 -18.10 0.64
N MET A 28 2.92 -19.16 1.43
CA MET A 28 3.89 -20.24 1.15
C MET A 28 3.60 -21.00 -0.14
N SER A 29 2.33 -21.14 -0.54
CA SER A 29 1.93 -21.77 -1.80
C SER A 29 2.02 -20.83 -3.01
N GLY A 30 2.34 -19.54 -2.80
CA GLY A 30 2.39 -18.52 -3.86
C GLY A 30 1.01 -18.06 -4.35
N GLU A 31 -0.07 -18.33 -3.61
CA GLU A 31 -1.41 -17.81 -3.92
C GLU A 31 -1.52 -16.32 -3.54
N ARG A 32 -0.76 -15.88 -2.54
CA ARG A 32 -0.68 -14.47 -2.11
C ARG A 32 0.64 -13.84 -2.54
N VAL A 33 0.59 -12.56 -2.91
CA VAL A 33 1.75 -11.79 -3.38
C VAL A 33 2.20 -10.83 -2.28
N VAL A 34 3.37 -11.09 -1.70
CA VAL A 34 3.93 -10.28 -0.61
C VAL A 34 5.37 -9.86 -0.92
N ASP A 35 5.80 -8.75 -0.34
CA ASP A 35 7.16 -8.23 -0.42
C ASP A 35 8.13 -9.06 0.45
N HIS A 36 8.59 -10.19 -0.10
CA HIS A 36 9.38 -11.19 0.63
C HIS A 36 10.81 -10.76 1.00
N ASP A 37 11.42 -9.88 0.22
CA ASP A 37 12.81 -9.44 0.40
C ASP A 37 12.91 -8.02 0.99
N GLY A 38 11.77 -7.38 1.23
CA GLY A 38 11.70 -6.01 1.73
C GLY A 38 12.11 -4.96 0.69
N SER A 39 12.33 -5.33 -0.58
CA SER A 39 12.79 -4.39 -1.60
C SER A 39 11.73 -3.32 -1.89
N LEU A 40 10.45 -3.69 -1.92
CA LEU A 40 9.36 -2.74 -2.11
C LEU A 40 9.16 -1.86 -0.88
N ALA A 41 9.21 -2.43 0.33
CA ALA A 41 9.21 -1.66 1.57
C ALA A 41 10.37 -0.66 1.63
N ALA A 42 11.58 -1.07 1.25
CA ALA A 42 12.74 -0.20 1.21
C ALA A 42 12.57 0.94 0.20
N ALA A 43 12.01 0.65 -0.98
CA ALA A 43 11.72 1.66 -1.99
C ALA A 43 10.68 2.67 -1.50
N LEU A 44 9.56 2.22 -0.93
CA LEU A 44 8.54 3.08 -0.29
C LEU A 44 9.12 3.90 0.86
N GLN A 45 10.00 3.29 1.67
CA GLN A 45 10.67 3.96 2.78
C GLN A 45 11.67 5.03 2.29
N SER A 46 12.24 4.87 1.10
CA SER A 46 13.18 5.82 0.50
C SER A 46 12.52 7.04 -0.13
N CYS A 47 11.18 7.01 -0.34
CA CYS A 47 10.45 8.16 -0.85
C CYS A 47 10.67 9.41 0.01
N VAL A 48 10.70 10.56 -0.67
CA VAL A 48 10.78 11.87 -0.02
C VAL A 48 9.67 12.00 1.00
N LYS A 49 10.03 12.49 2.19
CA LYS A 49 9.10 12.80 3.28
C LYS A 49 9.25 14.27 3.64
N CYS A 50 8.15 14.96 3.92
CA CYS A 50 8.14 16.35 4.39
C CYS A 50 7.09 16.55 5.48
N GLY A 51 7.06 17.74 6.08
CA GLY A 51 6.12 18.08 7.16
C GLY A 51 6.75 18.01 8.55
N ASP A 52 5.92 18.30 9.56
CA ASP A 52 6.31 18.35 10.97
C ASP A 52 5.51 17.32 11.77
N MET A 53 6.22 16.35 12.34
CA MET A 53 5.63 15.26 13.15
C MET A 53 4.83 15.74 14.36
N TRP A 54 5.02 16.98 14.82
CA TRP A 54 4.37 17.51 16.02
C TRP A 54 3.12 18.32 15.75
N ASN A 55 2.97 18.87 14.54
CA ASN A 55 1.88 19.79 14.21
C ASN A 55 1.02 19.30 13.05
N GLU A 56 1.64 18.78 11.97
CA GLU A 56 0.96 18.49 10.70
C GLU A 56 1.04 17.02 10.30
N GLY A 57 1.98 16.27 10.87
CA GLY A 57 2.32 14.92 10.46
C GLY A 57 3.38 14.91 9.35
N ILE A 58 3.75 13.69 8.94
CA ILE A 58 4.71 13.48 7.86
C ILE A 58 3.95 13.11 6.59
N VAL A 59 4.21 13.85 5.51
CA VAL A 59 3.60 13.65 4.19
C VAL A 59 4.61 13.00 3.26
N SER A 60 4.15 12.02 2.47
CA SER A 60 4.93 11.38 1.41
C SER A 60 4.38 11.79 0.03
N PRO A 61 4.85 12.90 -0.57
CA PRO A 61 4.25 13.48 -1.78
C PRO A 61 4.33 12.61 -3.03
N ARG A 62 5.17 11.56 -3.01
CA ARG A 62 5.36 10.61 -4.13
C ARG A 62 4.55 9.32 -3.96
N ILE A 63 3.70 9.23 -2.94
CA ILE A 63 2.85 8.08 -2.68
C ILE A 63 1.39 8.55 -2.65
N ALA A 64 0.58 8.02 -3.56
CA ALA A 64 -0.87 8.23 -3.54
C ALA A 64 -1.52 7.16 -2.65
N GLU A 65 -2.42 7.58 -1.76
CA GLU A 65 -3.22 6.65 -0.95
C GLU A 65 -4.67 6.61 -1.45
N ILE A 66 -5.18 5.40 -1.69
CA ILE A 66 -6.61 5.17 -1.92
C ILE A 66 -7.24 4.80 -0.58
N SER A 67 -7.89 5.77 0.08
CA SER A 67 -8.38 5.59 1.46
C SER A 67 -9.52 4.59 1.60
N LEU A 68 -10.56 4.67 0.75
CA LEU A 68 -11.68 3.75 0.81
C LEU A 68 -12.30 3.56 -0.57
N LEU A 69 -12.32 2.32 -1.05
CA LEU A 69 -13.00 1.96 -2.27
C LEU A 69 -14.24 1.10 -1.95
N GLY A 70 -15.40 1.76 -1.84
CA GLY A 70 -16.69 1.09 -1.73
C GLY A 70 -17.33 0.95 -3.10
N GLY A 71 -17.48 -0.28 -3.61
CA GLY A 71 -18.14 -0.52 -4.89
C GLY A 71 -18.92 -1.82 -4.84
N LEU A 72 -20.25 -1.74 -4.82
CA LEU A 72 -21.19 -2.88 -4.83
C LEU A 72 -21.11 -3.67 -6.15
N GLY A 73 -19.97 -4.32 -6.41
CA GLY A 73 -19.69 -5.08 -7.64
C GLY A 73 -18.94 -4.31 -8.74
N CYS A 74 -18.75 -2.99 -8.61
CA CYS A 74 -18.04 -2.16 -9.59
C CYS A 74 -16.60 -1.78 -9.19
N GLY A 75 -16.08 -2.35 -8.10
CA GLY A 75 -14.77 -1.97 -7.55
C GLY A 75 -13.62 -2.03 -8.55
N LYS A 76 -13.59 -3.03 -9.43
CA LYS A 76 -12.56 -3.15 -10.48
C LYS A 76 -12.56 -1.94 -11.42
N ALA A 77 -13.73 -1.58 -11.95
CA ALA A 77 -13.85 -0.47 -12.88
C ALA A 77 -13.49 0.85 -12.21
N LEU A 78 -13.94 1.07 -10.97
CA LEU A 78 -13.59 2.27 -10.21
C LEU A 78 -12.09 2.36 -9.94
N LEU A 79 -11.45 1.27 -9.51
CA LEU A 79 -10.01 1.26 -9.27
C LEU A 79 -9.22 1.50 -10.56
N SER A 80 -9.60 0.87 -11.68
CA SER A 80 -8.98 1.13 -12.97
C SER A 80 -9.07 2.59 -13.37
N LEU A 81 -10.26 3.22 -13.25
CA LEU A 81 -10.43 4.63 -13.58
C LEU A 81 -9.56 5.54 -12.70
N VAL A 82 -9.43 5.24 -11.41
CA VAL A 82 -8.57 6.01 -10.50
C VAL A 82 -7.10 5.87 -10.90
N LEU A 83 -6.63 4.65 -11.21
CA LEU A 83 -5.25 4.42 -11.63
C LEU A 83 -4.95 5.11 -12.98
N GLU A 84 -5.86 4.98 -13.96
CA GLU A 84 -5.76 5.66 -15.26
C GLU A 84 -5.74 7.18 -15.11
N GLU A 85 -6.58 7.73 -14.21
CA GLU A 85 -6.58 9.16 -13.92
C GLU A 85 -5.22 9.58 -13.34
N LEU A 86 -4.72 8.87 -12.31
CA LEU A 86 -3.43 9.17 -11.69
C LEU A 86 -2.27 9.11 -12.69
N GLU A 87 -2.28 8.16 -13.61
CA GLU A 87 -1.28 8.03 -14.69
C GLU A 87 -1.39 9.15 -15.73
N SER A 88 -2.60 9.62 -16.02
CA SER A 88 -2.85 10.66 -17.02
C SER A 88 -2.51 12.08 -16.54
N LEU A 89 -2.39 12.28 -15.22
CA LEU A 89 -2.15 13.60 -14.65
C LEU A 89 -0.74 14.11 -15.02
N PRO A 90 -0.62 15.35 -15.53
CA PRO A 90 0.70 15.92 -15.80
C PRO A 90 1.46 16.13 -14.48
N PRO A 91 2.76 15.79 -14.44
CA PRO A 91 3.53 15.88 -13.21
C PRO A 91 3.58 17.32 -12.70
N SER A 92 3.25 17.51 -11.42
CA SER A 92 3.44 18.76 -10.69
C SER A 92 4.14 18.51 -9.36
N PRO A 93 4.69 19.53 -8.68
CA PRO A 93 5.33 19.35 -7.37
C PRO A 93 4.44 18.65 -6.33
N SER A 94 3.12 18.79 -6.47
CA SER A 94 2.10 18.16 -5.63
C SER A 94 1.45 16.90 -6.23
N ARG A 95 1.81 16.49 -7.46
CA ARG A 95 1.19 15.37 -8.20
C ARG A 95 2.25 14.68 -9.04
N ASN A 96 3.07 13.86 -8.39
CA ASN A 96 4.15 13.10 -9.03
C ASN A 96 4.36 11.80 -8.24
N TYR A 97 3.41 10.87 -8.40
CA TYR A 97 3.35 9.64 -7.62
C TYR A 97 4.13 8.53 -8.30
N ASP A 98 5.00 7.86 -7.54
CA ASP A 98 5.66 6.62 -7.97
C ASP A 98 4.88 5.37 -7.54
N TYR A 99 4.09 5.50 -6.48
CA TYR A 99 3.40 4.40 -5.84
C TYR A 99 1.95 4.76 -5.52
N VAL A 100 1.09 3.75 -5.58
CA VAL A 100 -0.27 3.78 -5.05
C VAL A 100 -0.36 2.75 -3.93
N VAL A 101 -0.84 3.19 -2.77
CA VAL A 101 -1.02 2.33 -1.58
C VAL A 101 -2.46 2.39 -1.10
N LEU A 102 -2.87 1.35 -0.37
CA LEU A 102 -4.15 1.30 0.32
C LEU A 102 -4.08 0.32 1.48
N GLN A 103 -5.02 0.47 2.41
CA GLN A 103 -5.26 -0.54 3.44
C GLN A 103 -6.38 -1.46 2.97
N ALA A 104 -6.11 -2.76 2.93
CA ALA A 104 -7.10 -3.77 2.59
C ALA A 104 -7.56 -4.53 3.83
N THR A 105 -8.83 -4.91 3.87
CA THR A 105 -9.33 -5.92 4.81
C THR A 105 -8.96 -7.31 4.30
N GLU A 106 -8.87 -8.31 5.18
CA GLU A 106 -8.54 -9.69 4.79
C GLU A 106 -9.39 -10.21 3.61
N ASN A 107 -10.69 -9.88 3.62
CA ASN A 107 -11.63 -10.31 2.58
C ASN A 107 -11.43 -9.62 1.22
N SER A 108 -10.78 -8.46 1.19
CA SER A 108 -10.55 -7.69 -0.04
C SER A 108 -9.12 -7.80 -0.58
N VAL A 109 -8.19 -8.46 0.12
CA VAL A 109 -6.80 -8.66 -0.33
C VAL A 109 -6.75 -9.29 -1.73
N SER A 110 -7.48 -10.38 -1.93
CA SER A 110 -7.49 -11.10 -3.23
C SER A 110 -7.96 -10.24 -4.40
N PHE A 111 -8.89 -9.32 -4.13
CA PHE A 111 -9.36 -8.36 -5.13
C PHE A 111 -8.23 -7.40 -5.55
N TYR A 112 -7.50 -6.82 -4.60
CA TYR A 112 -6.40 -5.89 -4.91
C TYR A 112 -5.19 -6.61 -5.52
N GLU A 113 -4.86 -7.82 -5.07
CA GLU A 113 -3.81 -8.65 -5.70
C GLU A 113 -4.13 -8.94 -7.18
N SER A 114 -5.40 -9.21 -7.50
CA SER A 114 -5.84 -9.40 -8.90
C SER A 114 -5.70 -8.14 -9.76
N MET A 115 -5.51 -6.98 -9.13
CA MET A 115 -5.27 -5.69 -9.75
C MET A 115 -3.78 -5.30 -9.73
N GLY A 116 -2.90 -6.20 -9.30
CA GLY A 116 -1.45 -6.00 -9.30
C GLY A 116 -0.87 -5.43 -8.01
N PHE A 117 -1.67 -5.27 -6.95
CA PHE A 117 -1.15 -4.83 -5.65
C PHE A 117 -0.32 -5.94 -4.99
N VAL A 118 0.75 -5.53 -4.32
CA VAL A 118 1.62 -6.39 -3.52
C VAL A 118 1.47 -5.99 -2.05
N ARG A 119 1.33 -6.96 -1.16
CA ARG A 119 1.27 -6.68 0.28
C ARG A 119 2.65 -6.27 0.81
N VAL A 120 2.68 -5.16 1.54
CA VAL A 120 3.87 -4.60 2.19
C VAL A 120 3.55 -4.38 3.66
N GLY A 121 4.28 -5.06 4.55
CA GLY A 121 4.08 -4.97 6.00
C GLY A 121 2.84 -5.67 6.53
#